data_AF-A0A2W7ANW8-F1
#
_entry.id   AF-A0A2W7ANW8-F1
#
_cell.length_a   1.000
_cell.length_b   1.000
_cell.length_c   1.000
_cell.angle_alpha   90.00
_cell.angle_beta   90.00
_cell.angle_gamma   90.00
#
_symmetry.space_group_name_H-M   'P 1'
#
loop_
_entity.id
_entity.type
_entity.pdbx_description
1 polymer ?
#
loop_
_entity_poly.entity_id
_entity_poly.type
_entity_poly.pdbx_seq_one_letter_code
_entity_poly.pdbx_strand_id
1 'polypeptide(L)'
;MTDKKITSEVFVAYSQCPRKAFLLLFSEDQGTPHDYPRILEERRKAHQTEYLEAFKQTHEDAKPYNEKDLRKGEFFVEATLKAECWEADCDVLENSKE
;
A
#
# COMPACT_ATOMS: atom_id res chain seq x y z
N MET A 1 10.08 -16.07 14.79
CA MET A 1 10.02 -14.64 15.17
C MET A 1 9.09 -13.98 14.18
N THR A 2 8.03 -13.33 14.65
CA THR A 2 7.11 -12.56 13.80
C THR A 2 7.89 -11.37 13.25
N ASP A 3 7.97 -11.26 11.93
CA ASP A 3 8.66 -10.15 11.27
C ASP A 3 7.97 -8.83 11.62
N LYS A 4 8.70 -7.91 12.26
CA LYS A 4 8.16 -6.63 12.75
C LYS A 4 8.31 -5.59 11.65
N LYS A 5 7.29 -5.45 10.81
CA LYS A 5 7.29 -4.52 9.67
C LYS A 5 7.02 -3.07 10.13
N ILE A 6 7.88 -2.13 9.74
CA ILE A 6 7.64 -0.70 9.93
C ILE A 6 6.61 -0.26 8.88
N THR A 7 5.40 0.08 9.31
CA THR A 7 4.34 0.62 8.45
C THR A 7 4.34 2.15 8.47
N SER A 8 3.61 2.76 7.54
CA SER A 8 3.34 4.21 7.56
C SER A 8 2.72 4.66 8.89
N GLU A 9 1.82 3.85 9.46
CA GLU A 9 1.22 4.09 10.77
C GLU A 9 2.27 4.10 11.89
N VAL A 10 3.19 3.13 11.93
CA VAL A 10 4.28 3.08 12.91
C VAL A 10 5.22 4.28 12.75
N PHE A 11 5.54 4.67 11.51
CA PHE A 11 6.39 5.83 11.23
C PHE A 11 5.74 7.14 11.69
N VAL A 12 4.46 7.35 11.37
CA VAL A 12 3.69 8.52 11.83
C VAL A 12 3.53 8.52 13.35
N ALA A 13 3.31 7.35 13.96
CA ALA A 13 3.25 7.24 15.41
C ALA A 13 4.59 7.62 16.06
N TYR A 14 5.73 7.30 15.44
CA TYR A 14 7.05 7.62 15.98
C TYR A 14 7.29 9.12 16.06
N SER A 15 6.87 9.88 15.03
CA SER A 15 6.98 11.35 15.03
C SER A 15 6.08 12.02 16.07
N GLN A 16 4.95 11.38 16.42
CA GLN A 16 4.05 11.85 17.49
C GLN A 16 4.56 11.47 18.88
N CYS A 17 4.95 10.22 19.07
CA CYS A 17 5.42 9.66 20.33
C CYS A 17 6.14 8.31 20.10
N PRO A 18 7.44 8.20 20.39
CA PRO A 18 8.18 6.95 20.23
C PRO A 18 7.57 5.76 21.00
N ARG A 19 6.99 6.01 22.17
CA ARG A 19 6.29 4.98 22.96
C ARG A 19 5.05 4.44 22.24
N LYS A 20 4.32 5.27 21.50
CA LYS A 20 3.17 4.83 20.69
C LYS A 20 3.63 3.91 19.56
N ALA A 21 4.68 4.29 18.83
CA ALA A 21 5.27 3.43 17.79
C ALA A 21 5.75 2.08 18.35
N PHE A 22 6.40 2.10 19.52
CA PHE A 22 6.80 0.87 20.21
C PHE A 22 5.59 -0.03 20.52
N LEU A 23 4.51 0.53 21.10
CA LEU A 23 3.32 -0.24 21.42
C LEU A 23 2.64 -0.80 20.15
N LEU A 24 2.53 -0.01 19.08
CA LEU A 24 1.98 -0.49 17.81
C LEU A 24 2.81 -1.64 17.21
N LEU A 25 4.14 -1.58 17.32
CA LEU A 25 5.02 -2.59 16.75
C LEU A 25 5.08 -3.86 17.61
N PHE A 26 5.05 -3.74 18.95
CA PHE A 26 5.35 -4.84 19.87
C PHE A 26 4.16 -5.41 20.64
N SER A 27 3.02 -4.72 20.73
CA SER A 27 1.83 -5.26 21.40
C SER A 27 1.18 -6.37 20.56
N GLU A 28 0.82 -7.47 21.23
CA GLU A 28 0.01 -8.55 20.64
C GLU A 28 -1.45 -8.14 20.45
N ASP A 29 -1.94 -7.24 21.30
CA ASP A 29 -3.28 -6.66 21.21
C ASP A 29 -3.21 -5.28 20.55
N GLN A 30 -3.82 -5.18 19.37
CA GLN A 30 -3.95 -3.93 18.61
C GLN A 30 -5.23 -3.16 19.00
N GLY A 31 -6.10 -3.76 19.83
CA GLY A 31 -7.41 -3.22 20.14
C GLY A 31 -8.31 -3.11 18.89
N THR A 32 -9.43 -2.42 19.05
CA THR A 32 -10.28 -2.03 17.92
C THR A 32 -9.98 -0.58 17.54
N PRO A 33 -9.72 -0.28 16.26
CA PRO A 33 -9.59 1.10 15.81
C PRO A 33 -10.86 1.90 16.13
N HIS A 34 -10.69 3.18 16.42
CA HIS A 34 -11.82 4.09 16.54
C HIS A 34 -12.63 4.12 15.23
N ASP A 35 -13.92 4.43 15.33
CA ASP A 35 -14.85 4.41 14.19
C ASP A 35 -14.40 5.30 13.02
N TYR A 36 -13.82 6.45 13.34
CA TYR A 36 -13.39 7.40 12.33
C TYR A 36 -12.28 6.86 11.41
N PRO A 37 -11.12 6.37 11.91
CA PRO A 37 -10.15 5.64 11.09
C PRO A 37 -10.75 4.52 10.23
N ARG A 38 -11.69 3.74 10.79
CA ARG A 38 -12.38 2.68 10.06
C ARG A 38 -13.17 3.21 8.88
N ILE A 39 -13.97 4.26 9.08
CA ILE A 39 -14.75 4.91 8.00
C ILE A 39 -13.82 5.47 6.91
N LEU A 40 -12.67 6.05 7.29
CA LEU A 40 -11.70 6.55 6.32
C LEU A 40 -11.12 5.41 5.47
N GLU A 41 -10.80 4.28 6.09
CA GLU A 41 -10.27 3.11 5.39
C GLU A 41 -11.29 2.49 4.44
N GLU A 42 -12.56 2.41 4.84
CA GLU A 42 -13.66 1.96 3.98
C GLU A 42 -13.82 2.86 2.76
N ARG A 43 -13.79 4.19 2.96
CA ARG A 43 -13.85 5.17 1.87
C ARG A 43 -12.63 5.08 0.96
N ARG A 44 -11.44 4.93 1.54
CA ARG A 44 -10.19 4.76 0.79
C ARG A 44 -10.29 3.57 -0.15
N LYS A 45 -10.78 2.42 0.34
CA LYS A 45 -11.00 1.22 -0.47
C LYS A 45 -12.01 1.43 -1.59
N ALA A 46 -13.16 2.05 -1.28
CA ALA A 46 -14.18 2.34 -2.29
C ALA A 46 -13.61 3.22 -3.42
N HIS A 47 -12.93 4.31 -3.06
CA HIS A 47 -12.31 5.20 -4.05
C HIS A 47 -11.18 4.52 -4.83
N GLN A 48 -10.38 3.67 -4.18
CA GLN A 48 -9.32 2.89 -4.83
C GLN A 48 -9.91 1.96 -5.90
N THR A 49 -11.01 1.26 -5.58
CA THR A 49 -11.71 0.39 -6.53
C THR A 49 -12.27 1.20 -7.71
N GLU A 50 -12.99 2.30 -7.44
CA GLU A 50 -13.53 3.18 -8.49
C GLU A 50 -12.44 3.73 -9.41
N TYR A 51 -11.31 4.15 -8.83
CA TYR A 51 -10.15 4.62 -9.58
C TYR A 51 -9.57 3.53 -10.49
N LEU A 52 -9.36 2.32 -9.96
CA LEU A 52 -8.81 1.21 -10.73
C LEU A 52 -9.75 0.75 -11.85
N GLU A 53 -11.06 0.76 -11.63
CA GLU A 53 -12.05 0.46 -12.67
C GLU A 53 -12.01 1.49 -13.80
N ALA A 54 -12.02 2.78 -13.47
CA ALA A 54 -11.91 3.86 -14.45
C ALA A 54 -10.57 3.82 -15.21
N PHE A 55 -9.49 3.49 -14.51
CA PHE A 55 -8.16 3.35 -15.10
C PHE A 55 -8.10 2.20 -16.11
N LYS A 56 -8.60 1.02 -15.75
CA LYS A 56 -8.68 -0.17 -16.61
C LYS A 56 -9.57 0.06 -17.84
N GLN A 57 -10.60 0.90 -17.74
CA GLN A 57 -11.42 1.30 -18.89
C GLN A 57 -10.69 2.24 -19.86
N THR A 58 -9.78 3.08 -19.36
CA THR A 58 -9.02 4.04 -20.18
C THR A 58 -7.78 3.40 -20.80
N HIS A 59 -7.20 2.40 -20.13
CA HIS A 59 -5.99 1.68 -20.53
C HIS A 59 -6.31 0.18 -20.62
N GLU A 60 -6.91 -0.25 -21.74
CA GLU A 60 -7.29 -1.65 -21.97
C GLU A 60 -6.08 -2.60 -21.98
N ASP A 61 -4.87 -2.07 -22.20
CA ASP A 61 -3.61 -2.78 -22.20
C ASP A 61 -2.97 -2.89 -20.80
N ALA A 62 -3.58 -2.29 -19.78
CA ALA A 62 -3.10 -2.39 -18.40
C ALA A 62 -3.18 -3.83 -17.87
N LYS A 63 -2.07 -4.34 -17.33
CA LYS A 63 -1.95 -5.73 -16.90
C LYS A 63 -1.80 -5.83 -15.37
N PRO A 64 -2.17 -6.96 -14.77
CA PRO A 64 -1.75 -7.26 -13.39
C PRO A 64 -0.22 -7.22 -13.28
N TYR A 65 0.29 -6.61 -12.22
CA TYR A 65 1.72 -6.55 -11.98
C TYR A 65 2.34 -7.95 -11.83
N ASN A 66 3.42 -8.20 -12.56
CA ASN A 66 4.28 -9.36 -12.41
C ASN A 66 5.74 -8.91 -12.54
N GLU A 67 6.53 -9.10 -11.49
CA GLU A 67 7.95 -8.70 -11.43
C GLU A 67 8.78 -9.32 -12.59
N LYS A 68 8.39 -10.51 -13.07
CA LYS A 68 9.10 -11.20 -14.16
C LYS A 68 8.77 -10.66 -15.55
N ASP A 69 7.67 -9.93 -15.70
CA ASP A 69 7.11 -9.50 -16.99
C ASP A 69 7.03 -7.97 -17.10
N LEU A 70 8.06 -7.27 -16.61
CA LEU A 70 8.14 -5.81 -16.68
C LEU A 70 8.66 -5.35 -18.06
N ARG A 71 7.73 -5.04 -18.96
CA ARG A 71 8.03 -4.45 -20.27
C ARG A 71 7.92 -2.93 -20.23
N LYS A 72 8.67 -2.26 -21.09
CA LYS A 72 8.71 -0.79 -21.17
C LYS A 72 7.41 -0.24 -21.74
N GLY A 73 6.91 0.85 -21.15
CA GLY A 73 5.71 1.56 -21.63
C GLY A 73 4.40 0.84 -21.33
N GLU A 74 4.43 -0.24 -20.53
CA GLU A 74 3.23 -0.93 -20.08
C GLU A 74 2.77 -0.37 -18.73
N PHE A 75 1.45 -0.28 -18.56
CA PHE A 75 0.81 0.00 -17.29
C PHE A 75 0.53 -1.29 -16.54
N PHE A 76 0.90 -1.30 -15.26
CA PHE A 76 0.58 -2.38 -14.34
C PHE A 76 -0.37 -1.89 -13.26
N VAL A 77 -1.35 -2.70 -12.90
CA VAL A 77 -2.27 -2.44 -11.79
C VAL A 77 -1.92 -3.29 -10.59
N GLU A 78 -2.22 -2.78 -9.39
CA GLU A 78 -2.08 -3.50 -8.12
C GLU A 78 -0.65 -4.06 -7.93
N ALA A 79 0.34 -3.18 -8.09
CA ALA A 79 1.76 -3.52 -8.07
C ALA A 79 2.33 -3.52 -6.66
N THR A 80 3.09 -4.56 -6.32
CA THR A 80 3.89 -4.61 -5.09
C THR A 80 5.38 -4.63 -5.46
N LEU A 81 6.05 -3.51 -5.23
CA LEU A 81 7.48 -3.35 -5.47
C LEU A 81 8.27 -3.78 -4.23
N LYS A 82 9.32 -4.59 -4.43
CA LYS A 82 10.18 -5.08 -3.36
C LYS A 82 11.63 -4.71 -3.64
N ALA A 83 12.31 -4.19 -2.63
CA ALA A 83 13.74 -3.89 -2.67
C ALA A 83 14.35 -4.17 -1.29
N GLU A 84 15.19 -5.20 -1.19
CA GLU A 84 15.78 -5.65 0.08
C GLU A 84 14.72 -5.89 1.17
N CYS A 85 14.67 -5.05 2.19
CA CYS A 85 13.71 -5.09 3.30
C CYS A 85 12.50 -4.16 3.11
N TRP A 86 12.41 -3.49 1.95
CA TRP A 86 11.36 -2.54 1.63
C TRP A 86 10.32 -3.15 0.71
N GLU A 87 9.06 -2.83 1.00
CA GLU A 87 7.90 -3.22 0.20
C GLU A 87 7.00 -2.01 0.05
N ALA A 88 6.60 -1.71 -1.19
CA ALA A 88 5.69 -0.62 -1.52
C ALA A 88 4.54 -1.16 -2.38
N ASP A 89 3.31 -0.84 -1.98
CA ASP A 89 2.10 -1.18 -2.72
C ASP A 89 1.66 0.05 -3.53
N CYS A 90 1.34 -0.16 -4.80
CA CYS A 90 0.98 0.89 -5.76
C CYS A 90 -0.27 0.47 -6.54
N ASP A 91 -1.23 1.37 -6.68
CA ASP A 91 -2.44 1.10 -7.45
C ASP A 91 -2.15 0.98 -8.95
N VAL A 92 -1.30 1.86 -9.47
CA VAL A 92 -0.84 1.88 -10.85
C VAL A 92 0.67 2.07 -10.87
N LEU A 93 1.35 1.30 -11.70
CA LEU A 93 2.77 1.40 -11.99
C LEU A 93 2.95 1.58 -13.49
N GLU A 94 3.53 2.70 -13.89
CA GLU A 94 3.99 2.92 -15.25
C GLU A 94 5.48 2.57 -15.32
N ASN A 95 5.84 1.61 -16.18
CA ASN A 95 7.24 1.35 -16.47
C ASN A 95 7.76 2.32 -17.54
N SER A 96 7.80 3.60 -17.18
CA SER A 96 8.45 4.66 -17.94
C SER A 96 9.89 4.80 -17.45
N LYS A 97 10.88 4.59 -18.32
CA LYS A 97 12.24 5.10 -18.06
C LYS A 97 12.70 6.00 -19.19
N GLU A 98 13.27 7.13 -18.78
CA GLU A 98 14.32 7.88 -19.52
C GLU A 98 15.32 6.92 -20.17
#